data_AF-X1DRI6-F1
#
_entry.id   AF-X1DRI6-F1
#
_cell.length_a   1.000
_cell.length_b   1.000
_cell.length_c   1.000
_cell.angle_alpha   90.00
_cell.angle_beta   90.00
_cell.angle_gamma   90.00
#
_symmetry.space_group_name_H-M   'P 1'
#
loop_
_entity.id
_entity.type
_entity.pdbx_description
1 polymer ?
#
loop_
_entity_poly.entity_id
_entity_poly.type
_entity_poly.pdbx_seq_one_letter_code
_entity_poly.pdbx_strand_id
1 'polypeptide(L)'
;PWLHIAQEVATEAKQKDYKCLGILGTRYLMEGPVYPAKITTVGIKYMIPEVKDRERINKVIFDELVNACFTSEAFTYFKRVIDKLKNKGCDAVVLGIYVNTFFINLP
;
A
#
# COMPACT_ATOMS: atom_id res chain seq x y z
N PRO A 1 23.02 -7.47 -8.58
CA PRO A 1 21.67 -7.05 -9.02
C PRO A 1 20.81 -6.72 -7.78
N TRP A 2 20.52 -5.44 -7.56
CA TRP A 2 19.67 -5.02 -6.43
C TRP A 2 18.21 -5.28 -6.79
N LEU A 3 17.57 -6.23 -6.09
CA LEU A 3 16.14 -6.51 -6.25
C LEU A 3 15.37 -5.37 -5.57
N HIS A 4 14.78 -4.48 -6.37
CA HIS A 4 14.03 -3.35 -5.84
C HIS A 4 12.58 -3.77 -5.63
N ILE A 5 12.14 -3.89 -4.38
CA ILE A 5 10.78 -4.40 -4.05
C ILE A 5 9.68 -3.66 -4.81
N ALA A 6 9.77 -2.33 -4.98
CA ALA A 6 8.76 -1.60 -5.74
C ALA A 6 8.74 -1.92 -7.25
N GLN A 7 9.87 -2.39 -7.82
CA GLN A 7 9.94 -2.83 -9.22
C GLN A 7 9.27 -4.19 -9.37
N GLU A 8 9.50 -5.11 -8.44
CA GLU A 8 8.83 -6.43 -8.43
C GLU A 8 7.31 -6.24 -8.29
N VAL A 9 6.88 -5.38 -7.36
CA VAL A 9 5.48 -5.02 -7.18
C VAL A 9 4.88 -4.39 -8.45
N ALA A 10 5.57 -3.44 -9.07
CA ALA A 10 5.10 -2.84 -10.31
C ALA A 10 4.97 -3.86 -11.45
N THR A 11 5.92 -4.80 -11.54
CA THR A 11 5.93 -5.86 -12.56
C THR A 11 4.81 -6.85 -12.33
N GLU A 12 4.60 -7.31 -11.09
CA GLU A 12 3.52 -8.23 -10.75
C GLU A 12 2.15 -7.58 -10.94
N ALA A 13 2.00 -6.30 -10.57
CA ALA A 13 0.75 -5.58 -10.81
C ALA A 13 0.43 -5.47 -12.30
N LYS A 14 1.45 -5.28 -13.15
CA LYS A 14 1.29 -5.28 -14.60
C LYS A 14 0.91 -6.66 -15.13
N GLN A 15 1.52 -7.73 -14.61
CA GLN A 15 1.17 -9.11 -14.99
C GLN A 15 -0.27 -9.47 -14.62
N LYS A 16 -0.79 -8.89 -13.53
CA LYS A 16 -2.19 -9.03 -13.09
C LYS A 16 -3.15 -8.04 -13.74
N ASP A 17 -2.66 -7.22 -14.68
CA ASP A 17 -3.39 -6.18 -15.42
C ASP A 17 -4.12 -5.14 -14.56
N TYR A 18 -3.60 -4.84 -13.36
CA TYR A 18 -4.14 -3.78 -12.52
C TYR A 18 -3.94 -2.41 -13.15
N LYS A 19 -4.97 -1.56 -13.15
CA LYS A 19 -4.90 -0.20 -13.71
C LYS A 19 -4.56 0.84 -12.65
N CYS A 20 -4.95 0.59 -11.40
CA CYS A 20 -4.72 1.50 -10.29
C CYS A 20 -4.35 0.77 -8.99
N LEU A 21 -3.22 1.16 -8.38
CA LEU A 21 -2.72 0.61 -7.12
C LEU A 21 -2.87 1.60 -5.97
N GLY A 22 -3.53 1.19 -4.89
CA GLY A 22 -3.46 1.86 -3.61
C GLY A 22 -2.14 1.53 -2.90
N ILE A 23 -1.43 2.53 -2.39
CA ILE A 23 -0.19 2.32 -1.64
C ILE A 23 -0.49 2.55 -0.15
N LEU A 24 -0.34 1.51 0.66
CA LEU A 24 -0.46 1.54 2.11
C LEU A 24 0.84 1.09 2.76
N GLY A 25 1.24 1.74 3.85
CA GLY A 25 2.44 1.37 4.59
C GLY A 25 2.83 2.47 5.55
N THR A 26 4.11 2.57 5.86
CA THR A 26 4.64 3.70 6.65
C THR A 26 4.44 5.01 5.89
N ARG A 27 4.40 6.12 6.63
CA ARG A 27 4.33 7.46 6.05
C ARG A 27 5.43 7.70 5.01
N TYR A 28 6.66 7.25 5.30
CA TYR A 28 7.79 7.35 4.39
C TYR A 28 7.59 6.58 3.08
N LEU A 29 6.93 5.43 3.13
CA LEU A 29 6.64 4.64 1.93
C LEU A 29 5.54 5.30 1.08
N MET A 30 4.51 5.85 1.73
CA MET A 30 3.39 6.49 1.05
C MET A 30 3.75 7.89 0.49
N GLU A 31 4.59 8.65 1.19
CA GLU A 31 4.99 10.01 0.78
C GLU A 31 6.33 10.03 0.03
N GLY A 32 7.09 8.94 0.06
CA GLY A 32 8.38 8.82 -0.59
C GLY A 32 8.28 8.52 -2.09
N PRO A 33 9.33 8.81 -2.87
CA PRO A 33 9.31 8.65 -4.33
C PRO A 33 9.43 7.19 -4.80
N VAL A 34 9.81 6.27 -3.90
CA VAL A 34 10.30 4.91 -4.22
C VAL A 34 9.24 4.07 -4.94
N TYR A 35 8.02 4.00 -4.41
CA TYR A 35 6.92 3.24 -5.04
C TYR A 35 6.25 3.99 -6.19
N PRO A 36 5.86 5.27 -6.03
CA PRO A 36 5.28 6.08 -7.10
C PRO A 36 6.10 6.09 -8.39
N ALA A 37 7.43 6.26 -8.29
CA ALA A 37 8.30 6.30 -9.46
C ALA A 37 8.27 4.99 -10.24
N LYS A 38 8.34 3.83 -9.55
CA LYS A 38 8.36 2.51 -10.19
C LYS A 38 6.99 2.11 -10.75
N ILE A 39 5.91 2.42 -10.05
CA ILE A 39 4.55 2.13 -10.53
C ILE A 39 4.23 2.97 -11.78
N THR A 40 4.63 4.25 -11.79
CA THR A 40 4.43 5.12 -12.96
C THR A 40 5.24 4.62 -14.18
N THR A 41 6.45 4.10 -13.98
CA THR A 41 7.28 3.58 -15.10
C THR A 41 6.66 2.39 -15.83
N VAL A 42 5.76 1.64 -15.20
CA VAL A 42 5.06 0.51 -15.84
C VAL A 42 3.68 0.90 -16.40
N GLY A 43 3.29 2.18 -16.30
CA GLY A 43 2.04 2.72 -16.84
C GLY A 43 0.81 2.50 -15.95
N ILE A 44 1.02 2.15 -14.68
CA ILE A 44 -0.07 1.91 -13.72
C ILE A 44 -0.31 3.19 -12.92
N LYS A 45 -1.57 3.53 -12.65
CA LYS A 45 -1.91 4.66 -11.76
C LYS A 45 -1.69 4.25 -10.31
N TYR A 46 -1.41 5.21 -9.44
CA TYR A 46 -1.35 4.95 -8.01
C TYR A 46 -2.17 5.96 -7.22
N MET A 47 -2.62 5.55 -6.04
CA MET A 47 -3.26 6.42 -5.07
C MET A 47 -2.71 6.17 -3.68
N ILE A 48 -2.69 7.21 -2.87
CA ILE A 48 -2.35 7.15 -1.45
C ILE A 48 -3.54 7.64 -0.62
N PRO A 49 -3.70 7.17 0.62
CA PRO A 49 -4.72 7.68 1.53
C PRO A 49 -4.55 9.17 1.82
N GLU A 50 -5.60 9.78 2.34
CA GLU A 50 -5.57 11.15 2.83
C GLU A 50 -4.65 11.30 4.04
N VAL A 51 -4.18 12.53 4.29
CA VAL A 51 -3.20 12.85 5.35
C VAL A 51 -3.59 12.23 6.71
N LYS A 52 -4.85 12.39 7.12
CA LYS A 52 -5.37 11.84 8.38
C LYS A 52 -5.28 10.31 8.45
N ASP A 53 -5.61 9.64 7.35
CA ASP A 53 -5.52 8.18 7.26
C ASP A 53 -4.05 7.71 7.27
N ARG A 54 -3.14 8.45 6.62
CA ARG A 54 -1.70 8.16 6.64
C ARG A 54 -1.09 8.29 8.03
N GLU A 55 -1.45 9.33 8.78
CA GLU A 55 -0.97 9.54 10.14
C GLU A 55 -1.43 8.43 11.08
N ARG A 56 -2.71 8.07 11.02
CA ARG A 56 -3.26 6.98 11.85
C ARG A 56 -2.66 5.63 11.48
N ILE A 57 -2.52 5.32 10.20
CA ILE A 57 -1.85 4.09 9.74
C ILE A 57 -0.42 4.04 10.25
N ASN A 58 0.33 5.14 10.11
CA ASN A 58 1.71 5.19 10.59
C ASN A 58 1.79 4.95 12.10
N LYS A 59 0.90 5.57 12.88
CA LYS A 59 0.80 5.35 14.33
C LYS A 59 0.52 3.89 14.65
N VAL A 60 -0.47 3.27 14.00
CA VAL A 60 -0.81 1.85 14.19
C VAL A 60 0.37 0.94 13.82
N ILE A 61 1.10 1.24 12.75
CA ILE A 61 2.29 0.46 12.36
C ILE A 61 3.36 0.48 13.46
N PHE A 62 3.70 1.66 13.99
CA PHE A 62 4.74 1.78 15.00
C PHE A 62 4.28 1.33 16.41
N ASP A 63 3.04 1.62 16.79
CA ASP A 63 2.53 1.30 18.12
C ASP A 63 2.17 -0.19 18.25
N GLU A 64 1.63 -0.80 17.18
CA GLU A 64 1.10 -2.17 17.23
C GLU A 64 1.94 -3.14 16.41
N LEU A 65 2.07 -2.92 15.09
CA LEU A 65 2.70 -3.91 14.20
C LEU A 65 4.19 -4.13 14.51
N VAL A 66 4.94 -3.08 14.87
CA VAL A 66 6.35 -3.19 15.30
C VAL A 66 6.50 -4.07 16.55
N ASN A 67 5.48 -4.09 17.41
CA ASN A 67 5.43 -4.90 18.62
C ASN A 67 4.76 -6.27 18.39
N ALA A 68 4.51 -6.65 17.13
CA ALA A 68 3.76 -7.85 16.73
C ALA A 68 2.35 -7.92 17.34
N CYS A 69 1.78 -6.77 17.71
CA CYS A 69 0.41 -6.65 18.17
C CYS A 69 -0.50 -6.39 16.96
N PHE A 70 -1.52 -7.23 16.79
CA PHE A 70 -2.52 -7.08 15.74
C PHE A 70 -3.88 -6.95 16.39
N THR A 71 -4.35 -5.72 16.60
CA THR A 71 -5.68 -5.50 17.18
C THR A 71 -6.76 -5.59 16.09
N SER A 72 -7.95 -6.02 16.49
CA SER A 72 -9.13 -5.99 15.61
C SER A 72 -9.45 -4.57 15.17
N GLU A 73 -9.20 -3.56 16.01
CA GLU A 73 -9.41 -2.14 15.67
C GLU A 73 -8.49 -1.71 14.54
N ALA A 74 -7.19 -2.01 14.64
CA ALA A 74 -6.23 -1.75 13.56
C ALA A 74 -6.66 -2.42 12.27
N PHE A 75 -7.03 -3.69 12.31
CA PHE A 75 -7.49 -4.43 11.13
C PHE A 75 -8.73 -3.79 10.49
N THR A 76 -9.74 -3.43 11.31
CA THR A 76 -10.93 -2.72 10.84
C THR A 76 -10.58 -1.37 10.24
N TYR A 77 -9.60 -0.65 10.82
CA TYR A 77 -9.13 0.62 10.29
C TYR A 77 -8.47 0.47 8.92
N PHE A 78 -7.54 -0.47 8.77
CA PHE A 78 -6.90 -0.76 7.49
C PHE A 78 -7.93 -1.14 6.42
N LYS A 79 -8.89 -2.02 6.76
CA LYS A 79 -9.98 -2.39 5.86
C LYS A 79 -10.77 -1.17 5.40
N ARG A 80 -11.14 -0.26 6.32
CA ARG A 80 -11.85 0.98 5.99
C ARG A 80 -11.06 1.86 5.03
N VAL A 81 -9.74 1.97 5.20
CA VAL A 81 -8.90 2.76 4.29
C VAL A 81 -8.79 2.08 2.92
N ILE A 82 -8.66 0.76 2.89
CA ILE A 82 -8.68 -0.03 1.66
C ILE A 82 -10.00 0.18 0.90
N ASP A 83 -11.15 0.13 1.58
CA ASP A 83 -12.46 0.38 0.97
C ASP A 83 -12.58 1.81 0.42
N LYS A 84 -12.00 2.81 1.10
CA LYS A 84 -11.93 4.17 0.56
C LYS A 84 -11.11 4.25 -0.73
N LEU A 85 -9.97 3.56 -0.78
CA LEU A 85 -9.12 3.52 -1.97
C LEU A 85 -9.83 2.79 -3.12
N LYS A 86 -10.51 1.69 -2.83
CA LYS A 86 -11.38 0.98 -3.77
C LYS A 86 -12.44 1.91 -4.37
N ASN A 87 -13.15 2.64 -3.53
CA ASN A 87 -14.19 3.59 -3.97
C ASN A 87 -13.63 4.76 -4.81
N LYS A 88 -12.33 5.05 -4.70
CA LYS A 88 -11.63 6.03 -5.54
C LYS A 88 -11.13 5.42 -6.87
N GLY A 89 -11.34 4.13 -7.09
CA GLY A 89 -10.97 3.42 -8.33
C GLY A 89 -9.62 2.72 -8.27
N CYS A 90 -9.14 2.29 -7.09
CA CYS A 90 -8.03 1.34 -6.98
C CYS A 90 -8.52 -0.09 -7.15
N ASP A 91 -7.82 -0.87 -7.97
CA ASP A 91 -8.15 -2.28 -8.26
C ASP A 91 -7.39 -3.24 -7.32
N ALA A 92 -6.25 -2.79 -6.80
CA ALA A 92 -5.48 -3.53 -5.81
C ALA A 92 -4.80 -2.57 -4.84
N VAL A 93 -4.45 -3.10 -3.66
CA VAL A 93 -3.69 -2.35 -2.66
C VAL A 93 -2.40 -3.10 -2.32
N VAL A 94 -1.32 -2.35 -2.35
CA VAL A 94 0.02 -2.75 -1.92
C VAL A 94 0.16 -2.38 -0.45
N LEU A 95 0.34 -3.38 0.40
CA LEU A 95 0.65 -3.17 1.82
C LEU A 95 2.15 -3.38 2.06
N GLY A 96 2.88 -2.27 2.18
CA GLY A 96 4.32 -2.25 2.47
C GLY A 96 4.59 -2.23 3.97
N ILE A 97 4.24 -3.31 4.67
CA ILE A 97 4.63 -3.56 6.07
C ILE A 97 5.59 -4.75 6.07
N TYR A 98 6.85 -4.53 6.48
CA TYR A 98 7.94 -5.51 6.39
C TYR A 98 8.32 -5.93 4.96
N VAL A 99 9.36 -6.77 4.84
CA VAL A 99 10.01 -7.22 3.59
C VAL A 99 9.03 -7.93 2.62
N ASN A 100 7.81 -8.27 3.06
CA ASN A 100 6.79 -8.90 2.23
C ASN A 100 5.72 -7.89 1.81
N THR A 101 5.60 -7.67 0.49
CA THR A 101 4.48 -6.95 -0.09
C THR A 101 3.30 -7.90 -0.29
N PHE A 102 2.16 -7.59 0.32
CA PHE A 102 0.90 -8.29 0.03
C PHE A 102 0.07 -7.48 -0.96
N PHE A 103 -0.43 -8.16 -2.00
CA PHE A 103 -1.47 -7.65 -2.89
C PHE A 103 -2.83 -8.10 -2.38
N ILE A 104 -3.66 -7.13 -2.00
CA ILE A 104 -5.08 -7.38 -1.74
C ILE A 104 -5.81 -7.03 -3.03
N ASN A 105 -6.29 -8.07 -3.73
CA ASN A 105 -7.16 -7.89 -4.90
C ASN A 105 -8.52 -7.36 -4.41
N LEU A 106 -8.99 -6.26 -4.99
CA LEU A 106 -10.27 -5.67 -4.65
C LEU A 106 -11.29 -6.14 -5.68
N PRO A 107 -12.18 -7.10 -5.34
CA PRO A 107 -13.18 -7.60 -6.29
C PRO A 107 -14.23 -6.55 -6.67
#